data_AF-A0A352BVF8-F1
#
_entry.id   AF-A0A352BVF8-F1
#
_cell.length_a   1.000
_cell.length_b   1.000
_cell.length_c   1.000
_cell.angle_alpha   90.00
_cell.angle_beta   90.00
_cell.angle_gamma   90.00
#
_symmetry.space_group_name_H-M   'P 1'
#
loop_
_entity.id
_entity.type
_entity.pdbx_description
1 polymer ?
#
loop_
_entity_poly.entity_id
_entity_poly.type
_entity_poly.pdbx_seq_one_letter_code
_entity_poly.pdbx_strand_id
1 'polypeptide(L)'
;MFWLLFLALLPTSVFAQEGPDPQVRIPVHIQVLPKADPETKNRFGLAFWGILPDVTAENILPDGTVKDNGLATLLVGGFVWQHDKKNWLELLVGQKRDQNGYKDSILNMRFVNNQVPHVAIAGEIQQSFRNERKRFFWWVAADTPVHMWRMRAGVETEHIHSFGKTNAHSIGPRVVLPLPLPVRAKALKVGLVTTYQFKKGHDRDFVRVYIITNLSF
;
A
#
# COMPACT_ATOMS: atom_id res chain seq x y z
N MET A 1 13.86 -8.23 -18.94
CA MET A 1 14.74 -9.26 -18.33
C MET A 1 15.40 -8.78 -17.02
N PHE A 2 15.85 -7.53 -16.91
CA PHE A 2 16.51 -7.00 -15.69
C PHE A 2 15.61 -6.82 -14.45
N TRP A 3 14.28 -6.72 -14.61
CA TRP A 3 13.34 -6.48 -13.50
C TRP A 3 13.07 -7.72 -12.61
N LEU A 4 13.21 -8.92 -13.18
CA LEU A 4 13.09 -10.19 -12.43
C LEU A 4 14.28 -10.41 -11.47
N LEU A 5 15.44 -9.84 -11.78
CA LEU A 5 16.65 -9.93 -10.95
C LEU A 5 16.55 -9.13 -9.66
N PHE A 6 15.81 -8.02 -9.63
CA PHE A 6 15.65 -7.23 -8.39
C PHE A 6 14.68 -7.89 -7.39
N LEU A 7 13.68 -8.62 -7.89
CA LEU A 7 12.84 -9.52 -7.08
C LEU A 7 13.64 -10.72 -6.55
N ALA A 8 14.67 -11.15 -7.27
CA ALA A 8 15.57 -12.24 -6.86
C ALA A 8 16.66 -11.83 -5.85
N LEU A 9 16.83 -10.53 -5.58
CA LEU A 9 17.86 -9.98 -4.67
C LEU A 9 17.35 -9.56 -3.29
N LEU A 10 16.06 -9.75 -3.00
CA LEU A 10 15.64 -9.91 -1.60
C LEU A 10 16.31 -11.19 -1.07
N PRO A 11 16.80 -11.23 0.17
CA PRO A 11 17.72 -12.27 0.63
C PRO A 11 17.05 -13.65 0.56
N THR A 12 17.31 -14.37 -0.53
CA THR A 12 16.88 -15.75 -0.78
C THR A 12 17.64 -16.74 0.10
N SER A 13 18.69 -16.31 0.79
CA SER A 13 19.62 -17.17 1.51
C SER A 13 19.49 -17.16 3.04
N VAL A 14 18.44 -16.56 3.63
CA VAL A 14 18.28 -16.50 5.10
C VAL A 14 17.24 -17.49 5.66
N PHE A 15 16.41 -18.13 4.83
CA PHE A 15 15.27 -18.89 5.33
C PHE A 15 15.25 -20.34 4.85
N ALA A 16 15.74 -21.24 5.71
CA ALA A 16 15.58 -22.70 5.64
C ALA A 16 14.27 -23.18 6.30
N GLN A 17 13.23 -22.35 6.26
CA GLN A 17 11.83 -22.70 6.53
C GLN A 17 11.04 -22.30 5.29
N GLU A 18 9.95 -23.00 4.98
CA GLU A 18 9.07 -22.72 3.82
C GLU A 18 8.95 -21.20 3.58
N GLY A 19 9.46 -20.73 2.44
CA GLY A 19 9.77 -19.31 2.20
C GLY A 19 8.57 -18.36 2.32
N PRO A 20 8.82 -17.03 2.31
CA PRO A 20 7.78 -16.03 2.47
C PRO A 20 6.72 -16.13 1.38
N ASP A 21 5.45 -15.91 1.74
CA ASP A 21 4.31 -15.90 0.81
C ASP A 21 4.35 -14.63 -0.07
N PRO A 22 4.56 -14.73 -1.39
CA PRO A 22 4.59 -13.56 -2.27
C PRO A 22 3.17 -13.03 -2.53
N GLN A 23 2.98 -11.72 -2.41
CA GLN A 23 1.71 -11.06 -2.73
C GLN A 23 1.95 -9.88 -3.68
N VAL A 24 1.30 -9.88 -4.84
CA VAL A 24 1.32 -8.74 -5.76
C VAL A 24 0.02 -7.95 -5.62
N ARG A 25 0.10 -6.64 -5.37
CA ARG A 25 -1.07 -5.77 -5.30
C ARG A 25 -0.91 -4.60 -6.26
N ILE A 26 -2.00 -4.18 -6.88
CA ILE A 26 -2.02 -3.03 -7.78
C ILE A 26 -2.87 -1.93 -7.14
N PRO A 27 -2.26 -1.08 -6.31
CA PRO A 27 -2.92 0.12 -5.82
C PRO A 27 -3.01 1.22 -6.88
N VAL A 28 -4.22 1.75 -7.05
CA VAL A 28 -4.53 2.89 -7.90
C VAL A 28 -4.97 4.05 -7.03
N HIS A 29 -4.32 5.20 -7.21
CA HIS A 29 -4.55 6.42 -6.46
C HIS A 29 -4.79 7.59 -7.41
N ILE A 30 -5.88 8.32 -7.20
CA ILE A 30 -6.24 9.46 -8.02
C ILE A 30 -6.58 10.63 -7.10
N GLN A 31 -5.96 11.78 -7.34
CA GLN A 31 -6.29 13.04 -6.69
C GLN A 31 -6.74 14.07 -7.73
N VAL A 32 -7.82 14.77 -7.45
CA VAL A 32 -8.34 15.87 -8.26
C VAL A 32 -8.34 17.11 -7.37
N LEU A 33 -7.42 18.05 -7.64
CA LEU A 33 -7.16 19.19 -6.78
C LEU A 33 -7.27 20.50 -7.56
N PRO A 34 -7.98 21.52 -7.04
CA PRO A 34 -7.95 22.85 -7.65
C PRO A 34 -6.57 23.48 -7.52
N LYS A 35 -6.39 24.65 -8.15
CA LYS A 35 -5.19 25.48 -7.94
C LYS A 35 -5.03 25.79 -6.46
N ALA A 36 -3.78 25.86 -6.00
CA ALA A 36 -3.49 26.32 -4.63
C ALA A 36 -4.01 27.73 -4.45
N ASP A 37 -4.59 27.97 -3.28
CA ASP A 37 -4.73 29.30 -2.74
C ASP A 37 -3.34 29.98 -2.66
N PRO A 38 -3.16 31.18 -3.24
CA PRO A 38 -1.85 31.83 -3.31
C PRO A 38 -1.25 32.19 -1.95
N GLU A 39 -2.08 32.51 -0.95
CA GLU A 39 -1.64 33.00 0.36
C GLU A 39 -1.34 31.84 1.29
N THR A 40 -2.26 30.88 1.35
CA THR A 40 -2.20 29.77 2.31
C THR A 40 -1.52 28.53 1.73
N LYS A 41 -1.34 28.46 0.40
CA LYS A 41 -0.84 27.29 -0.35
C LYS A 41 -1.69 26.03 -0.16
N ASN A 42 -2.90 26.17 0.37
CA ASN A 42 -3.81 25.07 0.62
C ASN A 42 -4.61 24.72 -0.64
N ARG A 43 -5.00 23.45 -0.73
CA ARG A 43 -5.92 22.91 -1.74
C ARG A 43 -6.84 21.94 -1.06
N PHE A 44 -8.11 21.99 -1.45
CA PHE A 44 -9.11 21.03 -1.03
C PHE A 44 -9.74 20.41 -2.28
N GLY A 45 -9.84 19.09 -2.32
CA GLY A 45 -10.38 18.40 -3.48
C GLY A 45 -10.82 16.97 -3.16
N LEU A 46 -10.79 16.13 -4.19
CA LEU A 46 -11.27 14.75 -4.10
C LEU A 46 -10.12 13.77 -4.30
N ALA A 47 -10.19 12.65 -3.60
CA ALA A 47 -9.27 11.54 -3.73
C ALA A 47 -10.02 10.22 -3.86
N PHE A 48 -9.46 9.32 -4.67
CA PHE A 48 -9.93 7.96 -4.87
C PHE A 48 -8.76 7.01 -4.72
N TRP A 49 -8.98 5.94 -3.97
CA TRP A 49 -8.00 4.90 -3.72
C TRP A 49 -8.64 3.54 -3.94
N GLY A 50 -7.97 2.71 -4.73
CA GLY A 50 -8.39 1.37 -5.02
C GLY A 50 -7.24 0.39 -4.89
N ILE A 51 -7.52 -0.81 -4.40
CA ILE A 51 -6.58 -1.93 -4.44
C ILE A 51 -7.26 -3.04 -5.23
N LEU A 52 -6.68 -3.38 -6.38
CA LEU A 52 -7.09 -4.54 -7.14
C LEU A 52 -6.57 -5.82 -6.45
N PRO A 53 -7.34 -6.93 -6.49
CA PRO A 53 -6.90 -8.21 -5.95
C PRO A 53 -5.64 -8.70 -6.68
N ASP A 54 -4.89 -9.57 -6.02
CA ASP A 54 -3.65 -10.13 -6.57
C ASP A 54 -3.95 -10.89 -7.86
N VAL A 55 -3.14 -10.60 -8.88
CA VAL A 55 -3.25 -11.18 -10.23
C VAL A 55 -2.39 -12.44 -10.38
N THR A 56 -1.66 -12.85 -9.34
CA THR A 56 -0.67 -13.93 -9.40
C THR A 56 -1.03 -15.19 -8.62
N ALA A 57 -2.10 -15.21 -7.83
CA ALA A 57 -2.30 -16.27 -6.85
C ALA A 57 -3.53 -17.15 -7.09
N GLU A 58 -3.31 -18.29 -7.75
CA GLU A 58 -3.95 -19.55 -7.35
C GLU A 58 -3.02 -20.18 -6.29
N ASN A 59 -3.36 -20.11 -5.00
CA ASN A 59 -2.59 -20.85 -3.98
C ASN A 59 -3.05 -22.31 -3.99
N ILE A 60 -2.49 -23.11 -4.88
CA ILE A 60 -2.63 -24.56 -4.83
C ILE A 60 -1.78 -25.05 -3.64
N LEU A 61 -2.44 -25.54 -2.60
CA LEU A 61 -1.80 -26.19 -1.47
C LEU A 61 -1.11 -27.50 -1.92
N PRO A 62 -0.13 -28.02 -1.16
CA PRO A 62 0.57 -29.26 -1.50
C PRO A 62 -0.35 -30.49 -1.69
N ASP A 63 -1.58 -30.43 -1.18
CA ASP A 63 -2.62 -31.45 -1.32
C ASP A 63 -3.53 -31.24 -2.55
N GLY A 64 -3.22 -30.27 -3.41
CA GLY A 64 -3.99 -29.95 -4.61
C GLY A 64 -5.21 -29.07 -4.34
N THR A 65 -5.47 -28.65 -3.10
CA THR A 65 -6.59 -27.77 -2.78
C THR A 65 -6.25 -26.31 -3.04
N VAL A 66 -7.15 -25.57 -3.69
CA VAL A 66 -6.98 -24.12 -3.86
C VAL A 66 -7.34 -23.44 -2.55
N LYS A 67 -6.34 -22.89 -1.86
CA LYS A 67 -6.56 -22.01 -0.71
C LYS A 67 -6.89 -20.62 -1.23
N ASP A 68 -8.11 -20.20 -0.95
CA ASP A 68 -8.55 -18.83 -1.21
C ASP A 68 -7.64 -17.83 -0.49
N ASN A 69 -6.82 -17.15 -1.27
CA ASN A 69 -6.01 -16.04 -0.79
C ASN A 69 -6.91 -14.82 -0.69
N GLY A 70 -7.50 -14.62 0.50
CA GLY A 70 -8.50 -13.60 0.85
C GLY A 70 -8.14 -12.13 0.55
N LEU A 71 -7.90 -11.82 -0.72
CA LEU A 71 -7.55 -10.52 -1.24
C LEU A 71 -8.82 -9.90 -1.79
N ALA A 72 -9.33 -8.99 -0.97
CA ALA A 72 -10.53 -8.26 -1.25
C ALA A 72 -10.19 -7.00 -2.06
N THR A 73 -11.00 -6.69 -3.07
CA THR A 73 -10.96 -5.40 -3.74
C THR A 73 -11.32 -4.32 -2.72
N LEU A 74 -10.48 -3.29 -2.62
CA LEU A 74 -10.78 -2.09 -1.84
C LEU A 74 -11.11 -0.97 -2.82
N LEU A 75 -12.22 -0.27 -2.62
CA LEU A 75 -12.55 0.96 -3.35
C LEU A 75 -13.04 1.99 -2.34
N VAL A 76 -12.31 3.09 -2.20
CA VAL A 76 -12.67 4.19 -1.31
C VAL A 76 -12.49 5.52 -2.04
N GLY A 77 -13.32 6.50 -1.65
CA GLY A 77 -13.24 7.85 -2.18
C GLY A 77 -13.69 8.86 -1.13
N GLY A 78 -13.25 10.10 -1.29
CA GLY A 78 -13.58 11.16 -0.34
C GLY A 78 -12.76 12.41 -0.56
N PHE A 79 -12.50 13.11 0.54
CA PHE A 79 -11.88 14.42 0.50
C PHE A 79 -10.38 14.34 0.73
N VAL A 80 -9.65 15.23 0.06
CA VAL A 80 -8.23 15.45 0.28
C VAL A 80 -7.98 16.91 0.62
N TRP A 81 -7.21 17.12 1.68
CA TRP A 81 -6.60 18.40 2.02
C TRP A 81 -5.12 18.34 1.70
N GLN A 82 -4.60 19.29 0.93
CA GLN A 82 -3.19 19.37 0.58
C GLN A 82 -2.61 20.75 0.94
N HIS A 83 -1.43 20.76 1.55
CA HIS A 83 -0.64 21.95 1.86
C HIS A 83 0.73 21.87 1.18
N ASP A 84 1.11 22.95 0.48
CA ASP A 84 2.42 23.14 -0.16
C ASP A 84 2.83 22.02 -1.15
N LYS A 85 1.85 21.38 -1.82
CA LYS A 85 2.02 20.25 -2.78
C LYS A 85 2.70 18.99 -2.23
N LYS A 86 3.18 19.03 -1.00
CA LYS A 86 4.06 18.03 -0.39
C LYS A 86 3.37 17.27 0.74
N ASN A 87 2.43 17.91 1.41
CA ASN A 87 1.74 17.32 2.56
C ASN A 87 0.27 17.19 2.22
N TRP A 88 -0.31 16.04 2.48
CA TRP A 88 -1.74 15.85 2.29
C TRP A 88 -2.33 14.88 3.30
N LEU A 89 -3.62 15.06 3.55
CA LEU A 89 -4.47 14.23 4.39
C LEU A 89 -5.72 13.89 3.58
N GLU A 90 -6.09 12.63 3.59
CA GLU A 90 -7.26 12.08 2.93
C GLU A 90 -8.18 11.47 3.96
N LEU A 91 -9.48 11.75 3.83
CA LEU A 91 -10.54 11.09 4.55
C LEU A 91 -11.50 10.46 3.53
N LEU A 92 -11.44 9.14 3.45
CA LEU A 92 -12.08 8.34 2.41
C LEU A 92 -13.07 7.37 3.05
N VAL A 93 -14.18 7.16 2.38
CA VAL A 93 -15.17 6.13 2.72
C VAL A 93 -15.40 5.24 1.51
N GLY A 94 -15.77 4.00 1.75
CA GLY A 94 -16.08 3.09 0.65
C GLY A 94 -16.30 1.67 1.10
N GLN A 95 -15.90 0.73 0.26
CA GLN A 95 -16.21 -0.67 0.44
C GLN A 95 -14.99 -1.56 0.19
N LYS A 96 -14.86 -2.58 1.04
CA LYS A 96 -14.08 -3.78 0.77
C LYS A 96 -15.00 -4.84 0.23
N ARG A 97 -14.69 -5.40 -0.93
CA ARG A 97 -15.40 -6.56 -1.46
C ARG A 97 -14.50 -7.78 -1.40
N ASP A 98 -14.85 -8.74 -0.57
CA ASP A 98 -14.17 -10.04 -0.59
C ASP A 98 -14.67 -10.91 -1.76
N GLN A 99 -13.94 -11.98 -2.06
CA GLN A 99 -14.26 -12.89 -3.16
C GLN A 99 -15.58 -13.65 -2.95
N ASN A 100 -16.04 -13.76 -1.71
CA ASN A 100 -17.36 -14.31 -1.36
C ASN A 100 -18.51 -13.31 -1.62
N GLY A 101 -18.21 -12.15 -2.20
CA GLY A 101 -19.18 -11.13 -2.56
C GLY A 101 -19.62 -10.25 -1.39
N TYR A 102 -19.06 -10.44 -0.19
CA TYR A 102 -19.40 -9.61 0.97
C TYR A 102 -18.80 -8.22 0.81
N LYS A 103 -19.60 -7.22 1.15
CA LYS A 103 -19.25 -5.80 1.12
C LYS A 103 -19.14 -5.27 2.54
N ASP A 104 -17.93 -4.93 2.96
CA ASP A 104 -17.70 -4.28 4.26
C ASP A 104 -17.51 -2.78 4.02
N SER A 105 -18.33 -1.96 4.67
CA SER A 105 -18.13 -0.51 4.68
C SER A 105 -16.84 -0.17 5.42
N ILE A 106 -16.07 0.74 4.82
CA ILE A 106 -14.77 1.17 5.31
C ILE A 106 -14.75 2.68 5.50
N LEU A 107 -14.13 3.09 6.61
CA LEU A 107 -13.52 4.40 6.79
C LEU A 107 -12.02 4.26 6.66
N ASN A 108 -11.39 5.12 5.85
CA ASN A 108 -9.98 5.09 5.55
C ASN A 108 -9.42 6.51 5.63
N MET A 109 -8.36 6.70 6.39
CA MET A 109 -7.65 7.97 6.51
C MET A 109 -6.22 7.75 6.08
N ARG A 110 -5.71 8.57 5.17
CA ARG A 110 -4.35 8.45 4.63
C ARG A 110 -3.64 9.78 4.72
N PHE A 111 -2.34 9.75 4.94
CA PHE A 111 -1.56 10.97 4.99
C PHE A 111 -0.19 10.79 4.37
N VAL A 112 0.36 11.89 3.89
CA VAL A 112 1.77 12.04 3.52
C VAL A 112 2.29 13.33 4.10
N ASN A 113 3.45 13.25 4.75
CA ASN A 113 4.19 14.36 5.29
C ASN A 113 5.64 14.33 4.78
N ASN A 114 6.08 15.43 4.16
CA ASN A 114 7.42 15.65 3.63
C ASN A 114 8.08 16.90 4.25
N GLN A 115 7.72 17.25 5.49
CA GLN A 115 8.30 18.40 6.21
C GLN A 115 9.75 18.14 6.64
N VAL A 116 10.10 16.88 6.94
CA VAL A 116 11.46 16.51 7.29
C VAL A 116 12.31 16.49 6.02
N PRO A 117 13.44 17.23 5.96
CA PRO A 117 14.29 17.24 4.77
C PRO A 117 14.68 15.83 4.34
N HIS A 118 14.46 15.54 3.05
CA HIS A 118 14.77 14.26 2.40
C HIS A 118 13.97 13.02 2.87
N VAL A 119 13.20 13.11 3.95
CA VAL A 119 12.38 11.99 4.45
C VAL A 119 10.92 12.19 4.04
N ALA A 120 10.35 11.18 3.38
CA ALA A 120 8.91 11.10 3.14
C ALA A 120 8.30 10.17 4.18
N ILE A 121 7.29 10.65 4.91
CA ILE A 121 6.51 9.85 5.84
C ILE A 121 5.12 9.68 5.25
N ALA A 122 4.61 8.46 5.21
CA ALA A 122 3.27 8.16 4.74
C ALA A 122 2.59 7.20 5.72
N GLY A 123 1.27 7.23 5.78
CA GLY A 123 0.54 6.26 6.56
C GLY A 123 -0.94 6.18 6.20
N GLU A 124 -1.57 5.15 6.74
CA GLU A 124 -2.98 4.84 6.55
C GLU A 124 -3.56 4.27 7.83
N ILE A 125 -4.81 4.62 8.10
CA ILE A 125 -5.63 4.04 9.15
C ILE A 125 -6.95 3.64 8.48
N GLN A 126 -7.40 2.41 8.72
CA GLN A 126 -8.61 1.86 8.13
C GLN A 126 -9.44 1.13 9.18
N GLN A 127 -10.73 1.41 9.22
CA GLN A 127 -11.69 0.70 10.08
C GLN A 127 -12.78 0.04 9.22
N SER A 128 -13.03 -1.24 9.49
CA SER A 128 -14.17 -1.98 8.93
C SER A 128 -15.29 -2.05 9.96
N PHE A 129 -16.51 -1.65 9.58
CA PHE A 129 -17.61 -1.46 10.55
C PHE A 129 -18.46 -2.69 10.85
N ARG A 130 -18.34 -3.77 10.07
CA ARG A 130 -19.21 -4.95 10.23
C ARG A 130 -18.85 -5.75 11.49
N ASN A 131 -19.85 -5.99 12.35
CA ASN A 131 -19.68 -6.53 13.71
C ASN A 131 -18.87 -7.84 13.79
N GLU A 132 -19.08 -8.79 12.87
CA GLU A 132 -18.40 -10.09 12.86
C GLU A 132 -16.94 -10.04 12.37
N ARG A 133 -16.53 -8.92 11.79
CA ARG A 133 -15.20 -8.72 11.18
C ARG A 133 -14.64 -7.33 11.48
N LYS A 134 -14.98 -6.76 12.64
CA LYS A 134 -14.38 -5.50 13.10
C LYS A 134 -12.86 -5.66 13.06
N ARG A 135 -12.25 -4.88 12.19
CA ARG A 135 -10.81 -4.87 11.97
C ARG A 135 -10.37 -3.42 11.89
N PHE A 136 -9.33 -3.14 12.64
CA PHE A 136 -8.62 -1.88 12.59
C PHE A 136 -7.25 -2.15 11.99
N PHE A 137 -6.96 -1.52 10.86
CA PHE A 137 -5.70 -1.66 10.15
C PHE A 137 -5.01 -0.31 10.16
N TRP A 138 -3.69 -0.31 10.35
CA TRP A 138 -2.89 0.87 10.11
C TRP A 138 -1.49 0.51 9.65
N TRP A 139 -0.90 1.37 8.84
CA TRP A 139 0.50 1.27 8.43
C TRP A 139 1.14 2.65 8.44
N VAL A 140 2.45 2.66 8.67
CA VAL A 140 3.29 3.85 8.54
C VAL A 140 4.57 3.46 7.80
N ALA A 141 5.00 4.30 6.88
CA ALA A 141 6.27 4.14 6.19
C ALA A 141 7.07 5.43 6.23
N ALA A 142 8.39 5.29 6.25
CA ALA A 142 9.32 6.39 6.10
C ALA A 142 10.43 5.99 5.12
N ASP A 143 10.72 6.84 4.13
CA ASP A 143 11.74 6.56 3.12
C ASP A 143 12.55 7.81 2.73
N THR A 144 13.78 7.59 2.28
CA THR A 144 14.79 8.61 1.92
C THR A 144 15.36 8.35 0.52
N PRO A 145 15.70 9.38 -0.28
CA PRO A 145 16.25 9.18 -1.62
C PRO A 145 17.64 8.54 -1.57
N VAL A 146 17.85 7.57 -2.46
CA VAL A 146 19.15 6.95 -2.73
C VAL A 146 19.68 7.53 -4.05
N HIS A 147 20.78 8.28 -3.95
CA HIS A 147 21.29 9.16 -5.01
C HIS A 147 21.57 8.45 -6.34
N MET A 148 22.00 7.20 -6.32
CA MET A 148 22.49 6.53 -7.52
C MET A 148 21.40 6.16 -8.55
N TRP A 149 20.10 6.10 -8.17
CA TRP A 149 19.09 5.47 -9.04
C TRP A 149 17.69 6.13 -9.02
N ARG A 150 17.55 7.35 -8.50
CA ARG A 150 16.24 7.98 -8.22
C ARG A 150 15.31 7.10 -7.36
N MET A 151 15.88 6.12 -6.67
CA MET A 151 15.18 5.19 -5.79
C MET A 151 14.99 5.85 -4.43
N ARG A 152 14.07 5.31 -3.64
CA ARG A 152 13.95 5.64 -2.22
C ARG A 152 14.00 4.36 -1.42
N ALA A 153 14.69 4.37 -0.30
CA ALA A 153 14.81 3.24 0.61
C ALA A 153 14.32 3.66 1.99
N GLY A 154 13.71 2.73 2.71
CA GLY A 154 13.01 3.06 3.93
C GLY A 154 12.52 1.83 4.69
N VAL A 155 11.58 2.08 5.58
CA VAL A 155 10.91 1.07 6.40
C VAL A 155 9.41 1.25 6.34
N GLU A 156 8.68 0.16 6.51
CA GLU A 156 7.22 0.13 6.63
C GLU A 156 6.84 -0.73 7.83
N THR A 157 5.84 -0.29 8.59
CA THR A 157 5.16 -1.09 9.60
C THR A 157 3.71 -1.29 9.21
N GLU A 158 3.14 -2.45 9.51
CA GLU A 158 1.74 -2.77 9.28
C GLU A 158 1.18 -3.45 10.53
N HIS A 159 -0.02 -3.05 10.91
CA HIS A 159 -0.68 -3.55 12.10
C HIS A 159 -2.16 -3.79 11.79
N ILE A 160 -2.62 -5.01 12.03
CA ILE A 160 -4.03 -5.40 11.94
C ILE A 160 -4.48 -5.85 13.33
N HIS A 161 -5.37 -5.06 13.93
CA HIS A 161 -6.10 -5.46 15.11
C HIS A 161 -7.43 -6.08 14.70
N SER A 162 -7.64 -7.35 15.04
CA SER A 162 -8.89 -8.07 14.75
C SER A 162 -9.59 -8.42 16.06
N PHE A 163 -10.81 -7.92 16.26
CA PHE A 163 -11.58 -8.26 17.45
C PHE A 163 -11.99 -9.74 17.38
N GLY A 164 -11.54 -10.55 18.36
CA GLY A 164 -11.83 -11.99 18.43
C GLY A 164 -10.95 -12.89 17.54
N LYS A 165 -9.86 -12.36 16.95
CA LYS A 165 -8.85 -13.14 16.21
C LYS A 165 -7.44 -12.68 16.56
N THR A 166 -6.43 -13.45 16.18
CA THR A 166 -5.02 -13.08 16.38
C THR A 166 -4.68 -11.77 15.65
N ASN A 167 -4.04 -10.84 16.37
CA ASN A 167 -3.54 -9.59 15.79
C ASN A 167 -2.32 -9.88 14.93
N ALA A 168 -2.13 -9.07 13.89
CA ALA A 168 -0.94 -9.11 13.06
C ALA A 168 -0.14 -7.83 13.23
N HIS A 169 1.17 -7.99 13.37
CA HIS A 169 2.11 -6.89 13.38
C HIS A 169 3.28 -7.26 12.50
N SER A 170 3.73 -6.30 11.72
CA SER A 170 4.83 -6.49 10.80
C SER A 170 5.62 -5.22 10.61
N ILE A 171 6.90 -5.43 10.32
CA ILE A 171 7.86 -4.40 9.96
C ILE A 171 8.78 -4.95 8.89
N GLY A 172 9.31 -4.09 8.04
CA GLY A 172 10.51 -4.42 7.29
C GLY A 172 10.91 -3.38 6.27
N PRO A 173 11.94 -3.71 5.47
CA PRO A 173 12.50 -2.79 4.49
C PRO A 173 11.48 -2.47 3.40
N ARG A 174 11.50 -1.21 2.97
CA ARG A 174 10.71 -0.66 1.88
C ARG A 174 11.64 -0.07 0.84
N VAL A 175 11.44 -0.43 -0.42
CA VAL A 175 12.11 0.21 -1.56
C VAL A 175 11.06 0.77 -2.49
N VAL A 176 11.22 2.02 -2.91
CA VAL A 176 10.35 2.70 -3.88
C VAL A 176 11.15 2.99 -5.14
N LEU A 177 10.80 2.33 -6.23
CA LEU A 177 11.42 2.51 -7.54
C LEU A 177 10.46 3.30 -8.44
N PRO A 178 10.77 4.52 -8.86
CA PRO A 178 9.97 5.18 -9.89
C PRO A 178 10.11 4.39 -11.20
N LEU A 179 9.00 3.92 -11.76
CA LEU A 179 9.00 3.26 -13.05
C LEU A 179 8.99 4.32 -14.16
N PRO A 180 10.02 4.36 -15.02
CA PRO A 180 10.03 5.28 -16.15
C PRO A 180 9.04 4.78 -17.20
N LEU A 181 7.77 5.17 -17.07
CA LEU A 181 6.81 4.90 -18.13
C LEU A 181 6.97 5.95 -19.24
N PRO A 182 6.97 5.57 -20.52
CA PRO A 182 7.04 6.49 -21.66
C PRO A 182 5.75 7.30 -21.87
N VAL A 183 4.98 7.52 -20.80
CA VAL A 183 3.68 8.19 -20.86
C VAL A 183 3.91 9.69 -20.74
N ARG A 184 3.50 10.45 -21.77
CA ARG A 184 3.63 11.92 -21.84
C ARG A 184 2.83 12.68 -20.76
N ALA A 185 2.03 11.98 -19.94
CA ALA A 185 1.21 12.58 -18.91
C ALA A 185 2.05 12.87 -17.65
N LYS A 186 2.40 14.14 -17.43
CA LYS A 186 3.05 14.63 -16.19
C LYS A 186 2.25 14.29 -14.90
N ALA A 187 0.97 13.97 -15.06
CA ALA A 187 0.04 13.61 -13.99
C ALA A 187 0.22 12.18 -13.47
N LEU A 188 0.78 11.26 -14.27
CA LEU A 188 0.89 9.84 -13.93
C LEU A 188 2.26 9.52 -13.33
N LYS A 189 2.29 9.00 -12.10
CA LYS A 189 3.49 8.47 -11.46
C LYS A 189 3.27 7.00 -11.14
N VAL A 190 4.13 6.15 -11.69
CA VAL A 190 4.10 4.72 -11.38
C VAL A 190 5.36 4.35 -10.61
N GLY A 191 5.22 3.52 -9.58
CA GLY A 191 6.35 3.03 -8.81
C GLY A 191 6.17 1.61 -8.32
N LEU A 192 7.27 0.87 -8.24
CA LEU A 192 7.32 -0.42 -7.57
C LEU A 192 7.64 -0.17 -6.10
N VAL A 193 6.83 -0.73 -5.21
CA VAL A 193 7.13 -0.76 -3.78
C VAL A 193 7.21 -2.20 -3.31
N THR A 194 8.33 -2.56 -2.70
CA THR A 194 8.50 -3.89 -2.12
C THR A 194 8.61 -3.75 -0.62
N THR A 195 7.77 -4.48 0.13
CA THR A 195 7.83 -4.54 1.59
C THR A 195 7.94 -6.00 2.04
N TYR A 196 8.99 -6.30 2.80
CA TYR A 196 9.09 -7.55 3.55
C TYR A 196 8.47 -7.33 4.92
N GLN A 197 7.68 -8.26 5.42
CA GLN A 197 6.93 -8.07 6.65
C GLN A 197 7.05 -9.29 7.57
N PHE A 198 7.82 -9.14 8.66
CA PHE A 198 7.98 -10.16 9.71
C PHE A 198 6.70 -10.25 10.54
N LYS A 199 6.01 -11.40 10.57
CA LYS A 199 4.70 -11.48 11.24
C LYS A 199 4.75 -12.29 12.54
N LYS A 200 4.66 -11.61 13.69
CA LYS A 200 4.56 -12.29 14.99
C LYS A 200 3.17 -12.93 15.16
N GLY A 201 3.10 -14.25 15.37
CA GLY A 201 1.86 -14.98 15.68
C GLY A 201 1.14 -15.64 14.50
N HIS A 202 1.83 -15.85 13.37
CA HIS A 202 1.33 -16.59 12.21
C HIS A 202 2.43 -17.51 11.65
N ASP A 203 2.03 -18.48 10.84
CA ASP A 203 2.93 -19.54 10.35
C ASP A 203 3.94 -19.09 9.29
N ARG A 204 3.75 -17.94 8.62
CA ARG A 204 4.62 -17.48 7.53
C ARG A 204 4.77 -15.94 7.47
N ASP A 205 5.99 -15.51 7.14
CA ASP A 205 6.29 -14.14 6.68
C ASP A 205 5.73 -13.92 5.26
N PHE A 206 5.57 -12.66 4.85
CA PHE A 206 5.16 -12.33 3.47
C PHE A 206 6.00 -11.23 2.86
N VAL A 207 6.17 -11.33 1.54
CA VAL A 207 6.78 -10.31 0.69
C VAL A 207 5.67 -9.70 -0.15
N ARG A 208 5.45 -8.40 0.00
CA ARG A 208 4.43 -7.69 -0.78
C ARG A 208 5.08 -6.78 -1.80
N VAL A 209 4.59 -6.86 -3.03
CA VAL A 209 5.02 -6.03 -4.14
C VAL A 209 3.82 -5.21 -4.60
N TYR A 210 3.94 -3.89 -4.53
CA TYR A 210 2.94 -2.95 -4.98
C TYR A 210 3.36 -2.30 -6.29
N ILE A 211 2.47 -2.28 -7.27
CA ILE A 211 2.58 -1.40 -8.43
C ILE A 211 1.71 -0.17 -8.17
N ILE A 212 2.31 0.86 -7.60
CA ILE A 212 1.59 2.08 -7.23
C ILE A 212 1.40 2.93 -8.47
N THR A 213 0.16 3.31 -8.73
CA THR A 213 -0.19 4.25 -9.79
C THR A 213 -0.84 5.48 -9.17
N ASN A 214 -0.22 6.65 -9.31
CA ASN A 214 -0.75 7.93 -8.83
C ASN A 214 -1.10 8.83 -10.03
N LEU A 215 -2.32 9.34 -10.07
CA LEU A 215 -2.76 10.38 -11.00
C LEU A 215 -3.14 11.63 -10.22
N SER A 216 -2.63 12.79 -10.64
CA SER A 216 -3.00 14.08 -10.06
C SER A 216 -3.39 15.07 -11.15
N PHE A 217 -4.61 15.58 -11.09
CA PHE A 217 -5.17 16.59 -11.99
C PHE A 217 -5.29 17.94 -11.29
#